data_AF-X1E1L5-F1
#
_entry.id   AF-X1E1L5-F1
#
_cell.length_a   1.000
_cell.length_b   1.000
_cell.length_c   1.000
_cell.angle_alpha   90.00
_cell.angle_beta   90.00
_cell.angle_gamma   90.00
#
_symmetry.space_group_name_H-M   'P 1'
#
loop_
_entity.id
_entity.type
_entity.pdbx_description
1 polymer ?
#
loop_
_entity_poly.entity_id
_entity_poly.type
_entity_poly.pdbx_seq_one_letter_code
_entity_poly.pdbx_strand_id
1 'polypeptide(L)'
;MYQHPLFDLEEIFDKPLRRYELFFSVIDLSIFDKVKSMGRRPISRAAILRALIFKNLKTIASLSDLSAELYERPTLASMLGFVPGDKPIPVERFSSYLKIPVIHFSRR
;
A
#
# COMPACT_ATOMS: atom_id res chain seq x y z
N MET A 1 3.28 21.01 3.51
CA MET A 1 4.74 20.81 3.66
C MET A 1 4.92 19.66 4.63
N TYR A 2 5.36 18.50 4.16
CA TYR A 2 5.66 17.37 5.04
C TYR A 2 7.04 17.61 5.65
N GLN A 3 7.11 17.80 6.96
CA GLN A 3 8.38 17.88 7.68
C GLN A 3 8.92 16.45 7.80
N HIS A 4 10.13 16.21 7.28
CA HIS A 4 10.83 14.95 7.55
C HIS A 4 11.26 14.97 9.02
N PRO A 5 10.82 13.99 9.84
CA PRO A 5 11.22 13.94 11.23
C PRO A 5 12.74 13.77 11.33
N LEU A 6 13.38 14.49 12.26
CA LEU A 6 14.83 14.43 12.50
C LEU A 6 15.31 13.05 12.97
N PHE A 7 14.38 12.27 13.55
CA PHE A 7 14.61 10.89 13.97
C PHE A 7 13.41 10.06 13.53
N ASP A 8 13.66 8.93 12.87
CA ASP A 8 12.62 7.96 12.59
C ASP A 8 12.42 7.07 13.82
N LEU A 9 11.38 7.37 14.60
CA LEU A 9 11.05 6.59 15.80
C LEU A 9 10.73 5.13 15.45
N GLU A 10 10.21 4.87 14.25
CA GLU A 10 10.01 3.49 13.78
C GLU A 10 11.35 2.81 13.45
N GLU A 11 12.39 3.53 13.04
CA GLU A 11 13.70 2.91 12.83
C GLU A 11 14.36 2.51 14.16
N ILE A 12 14.11 3.29 15.23
CA ILE A 12 14.68 3.06 16.56
C ILE A 12 13.93 1.93 17.29
N PHE A 13 12.60 1.88 17.17
CA PHE A 13 11.76 0.98 17.96
C PHE A 13 11.12 -0.17 17.15
N ASP A 14 10.92 -0.03 15.84
CA ASP A 14 10.18 -0.97 14.99
C ASP A 14 11.10 -1.94 14.20
N LYS A 15 11.88 -2.76 14.94
CA LYS A 15 12.52 -3.98 14.40
C LYS A 15 11.59 -4.87 13.52
N PRO A 16 10.26 -4.97 13.76
CA PRO A 16 9.38 -5.77 12.91
C PRO A 16 9.23 -5.22 11.49
N LEU A 17 9.31 -3.90 11.29
CA LEU A 17 9.10 -3.30 9.97
C LEU A 17 10.20 -3.65 8.98
N ARG A 18 11.45 -3.73 9.44
CA ARG A 18 12.58 -4.21 8.62
C ARG A 18 12.36 -5.61 8.05
N ARG A 19 11.64 -6.48 8.77
CA ARG A 19 11.32 -7.82 8.26
C ARG A 19 10.36 -7.75 7.08
N TYR A 20 9.36 -6.89 7.15
CA TYR A 20 8.44 -6.67 6.04
C TYR A 20 9.15 -5.98 4.87
N GLU A 21 10.09 -5.08 5.15
CA GLU A 21 10.86 -4.39 4.11
C GLU A 21 11.70 -5.38 3.32
N LEU A 22 12.42 -6.26 4.01
CA LEU A 22 13.14 -7.36 3.38
C LEU A 22 12.20 -8.33 2.64
N PHE A 23 11.03 -8.62 3.21
CA PHE A 23 10.05 -9.48 2.55
C PHE A 23 9.54 -8.87 1.24
N PHE A 24 9.26 -7.57 1.20
CA PHE A 24 8.82 -6.92 -0.03
C PHE A 24 9.95 -6.61 -1.00
N SER A 25 11.20 -6.54 -0.55
CA SER A 25 12.34 -6.34 -1.46
C SER A 25 12.63 -7.56 -2.34
N VAL A 26 12.25 -8.76 -1.89
CA VAL A 26 12.41 -10.01 -2.67
C VAL A 26 11.23 -10.28 -3.62
N ILE A 27 10.11 -9.55 -3.49
CA ILE A 27 8.94 -9.74 -4.34
C ILE A 27 9.01 -8.76 -5.51
N ASP A 28 9.17 -9.29 -6.72
CA ASP A 28 9.08 -8.48 -7.94
C ASP A 28 7.62 -8.13 -8.27
N LEU A 29 7.25 -6.88 -8.01
CA LEU A 29 5.94 -6.32 -8.35
C LEU A 29 5.99 -5.37 -9.55
N SER A 30 7.11 -5.30 -10.26
CA SER A 30 7.29 -4.40 -11.42
C SER A 30 6.25 -4.63 -12.53
N ILE A 31 5.66 -5.82 -12.61
CA ILE A 31 4.57 -6.16 -13.53
C ILE A 31 3.35 -5.23 -13.38
N PHE A 32 3.15 -4.62 -12.21
CA PHE A 32 2.02 -3.74 -11.92
C PHE A 32 2.30 -2.26 -12.19
N ASP A 33 3.55 -1.86 -12.43
CA ASP A 33 3.95 -0.46 -12.68
C ASP A 33 3.77 -0.01 -14.14
N LYS A 34 3.37 -0.91 -15.05
CA LYS A 34 3.29 -0.64 -16.49
C LYS A 34 2.16 0.30 -16.93
N VAL A 35 1.34 0.80 -16.02
CA VAL A 35 0.21 1.67 -16.39
C VAL A 35 0.70 3.12 -16.52
N LYS A 36 1.07 3.52 -17.74
CA LYS A 36 1.31 4.93 -18.09
C LYS A 36 0.02 5.73 -17.90
N SER A 37 -0.14 6.41 -16.78
CA SER A 37 -1.24 7.35 -16.59
C SER A 37 -0.80 8.76 -17.00
N MET A 38 -1.49 9.39 -17.95
CA MET A 38 -1.46 10.85 -18.07
C MET A 38 -2.35 11.47 -16.99
N GLY A 39 -1.86 12.48 -16.26
CA GLY A 39 -2.59 13.20 -15.22
C GLY A 39 -2.13 12.89 -13.78
N ARG A 40 -3.03 13.07 -12.79
CA ARG A 40 -2.73 12.80 -11.37
C ARG A 40 -2.32 11.34 -11.22
N ARG A 41 -1.12 11.09 -10.67
CA ARG A 41 -0.59 9.73 -10.49
C ARG A 41 -1.61 8.89 -9.72
N PRO A 42 -2.18 7.83 -10.33
CA PRO A 42 -3.04 6.91 -9.62
C PRO A 42 -2.24 6.22 -8.52
N ILE A 43 -2.93 5.74 -7.49
CA ILE A 43 -2.30 4.92 -6.45
C ILE A 43 -1.70 3.69 -7.12
N SER A 44 -0.44 3.38 -6.80
CA SER A 44 0.25 2.23 -7.38
C SER A 44 -0.50 0.93 -7.05
N ARG A 45 -0.77 0.12 -8.08
CA ARG A 45 -1.35 -1.22 -7.91
C ARG A 45 -0.43 -2.13 -7.08
N ALA A 46 0.88 -1.99 -7.26
CA ALA A 46 1.87 -2.68 -6.44
C ALA A 46 1.75 -2.26 -4.97
N ALA A 47 1.56 -0.96 -4.68
CA ALA A 47 1.37 -0.49 -3.30
C ALA A 47 0.08 -1.05 -2.67
N ILE A 48 -1.03 -1.07 -3.41
CA ILE A 48 -2.29 -1.68 -2.94
C ILE A 48 -2.09 -3.16 -2.63
N LEU A 49 -1.39 -3.91 -3.49
CA LEU A 49 -1.10 -5.32 -3.26
C LEU A 49 -0.22 -5.53 -2.02
N ARG A 50 0.85 -4.73 -1.85
CA ARG A 50 1.70 -4.78 -0.66
C ARG A 50 0.91 -4.54 0.62
N ALA A 51 0.03 -3.53 0.65
CA ALA A 51 -0.84 -3.28 1.79
C ALA A 51 -1.81 -4.44 2.09
N LEU A 52 -2.37 -5.08 1.06
CA LEU A 52 -3.23 -6.24 1.24
C LEU A 52 -2.47 -7.47 1.76
N ILE A 53 -1.23 -7.68 1.30
CA ILE A 53 -0.37 -8.74 1.85
C ILE A 53 -0.04 -8.43 3.31
N PHE A 54 0.37 -7.19 3.62
CA PHE A 54 0.63 -6.74 4.98
C PHE A 54 -0.58 -6.95 5.91
N LYS A 55 -1.78 -6.62 5.45
CA LYS A 55 -3.05 -6.89 6.17
C LYS A 55 -3.15 -8.35 6.59
N ASN A 56 -2.87 -9.28 5.68
CA ASN A 56 -2.93 -10.71 5.95
C ASN A 56 -1.82 -11.16 6.92
N LEU A 57 -0.59 -10.66 6.75
CA LEU A 57 0.53 -11.00 7.63
C LEU A 57 0.32 -10.51 9.07
N LYS A 58 -0.25 -9.31 9.25
CA LYS A 58 -0.55 -8.73 10.56
C LYS A 58 -1.94 -9.13 11.08
N THR A 59 -2.66 -10.01 10.39
CA THR A 59 -4.02 -10.46 10.75
C THR A 59 -5.02 -9.30 11.00
N ILE A 60 -4.87 -8.20 10.26
CA ILE A 60 -5.79 -7.05 10.36
C ILE A 60 -7.16 -7.48 9.83
N ALA A 61 -8.20 -7.26 10.63
CA ALA A 61 -9.55 -7.77 10.36
C ALA A 61 -10.17 -7.11 9.12
N SER A 62 -10.26 -5.77 9.09
CA SER A 62 -10.98 -5.05 8.03
C SER A 62 -10.07 -4.20 7.12
N LEU A 63 -10.62 -3.76 5.98
CA LEU A 63 -9.95 -2.80 5.10
C LEU A 63 -9.95 -1.39 5.69
N SER A 64 -10.91 -1.07 6.56
CA SER A 64 -10.96 0.19 7.29
C SER A 64 -9.83 0.28 8.30
N ASP A 65 -9.57 -0.81 9.04
CA ASP A 65 -8.45 -0.89 9.98
C ASP A 65 -7.12 -0.76 9.25
N LEU A 66 -6.99 -1.38 8.08
CA LEU A 66 -5.81 -1.21 7.22
C LEU A 66 -5.63 0.25 6.79
N SER A 67 -6.71 0.92 6.39
CA SER A 67 -6.69 2.34 6.01
C SER A 67 -6.25 3.25 7.17
N ALA A 68 -6.78 3.00 8.36
CA ALA A 68 -6.40 3.71 9.58
C ALA A 68 -4.93 3.47 9.95
N GLU A 69 -4.48 2.21 9.93
CA GLU A 69 -3.09 1.85 10.23
C GLU A 69 -2.09 2.55 9.31
N LEU A 70 -2.37 2.62 8.00
CA LEU A 70 -1.52 3.33 7.04
C LEU A 70 -1.55 4.85 7.22
N TYR A 71 -2.65 5.39 7.75
CA TYR A 71 -2.75 6.81 8.06
C TYR A 71 -2.00 7.18 9.33
N GLU A 72 -2.10 6.35 10.37
CA GLU A 72 -1.43 6.54 11.66
C GLU A 72 0.07 6.28 11.58
N ARG A 73 0.52 5.39 10.67
CA ARG A 73 1.93 5.02 10.48
C ARG A 73 2.45 5.45 9.11
N PRO A 74 2.90 6.71 8.95
CA PRO A 74 3.35 7.23 7.67
C PRO A 74 4.61 6.53 7.13
N THR A 75 5.49 6.03 8.00
CA THR A 75 6.68 5.28 7.60
C THR A 75 6.29 3.92 7.02
N LEU A 76 5.39 3.16 7.66
CA LEU A 76 4.76 1.96 7.09
C LEU A 76 4.10 2.24 5.73
N ALA A 77 3.32 3.32 5.62
CA ALA A 77 2.68 3.68 4.35
C ALA A 77 3.71 3.95 3.24
N SER A 78 4.77 4.67 3.56
CA SER A 78 5.88 4.95 2.63
C SER A 78 6.59 3.67 2.20
N MET A 79 6.87 2.77 3.14
CA MET A 79 7.52 1.47 2.91
C MET A 79 6.68 0.56 2.00
N LEU A 80 5.35 0.59 2.12
CA LEU A 80 4.46 -0.14 1.22
C LEU A 80 4.28 0.55 -0.15
N GLY A 81 4.83 1.75 -0.33
CA GLY A 81 4.83 2.49 -1.60
C GLY A 81 3.70 3.51 -1.75
N PHE A 82 3.07 3.92 -0.65
CA PHE A 82 2.12 5.04 -0.63
C PHE A 82 2.83 6.36 -0.36
N VAL A 83 2.20 7.46 -0.76
CA VAL A 83 2.61 8.80 -0.34
C VAL A 83 1.76 9.16 0.88
N PRO A 84 2.35 9.35 2.07
CA PRO A 84 1.62 9.83 3.24
C PRO A 84 0.94 11.15 2.93
N GLY A 85 -0.30 11.31 3.39
CA GLY A 85 -1.14 12.46 3.11
C GLY A 85 -2.00 12.83 4.32
N ASP A 86 -2.58 14.03 4.31
CA ASP A 86 -3.45 14.52 5.40
C ASP A 86 -4.79 13.76 5.49
N LYS A 87 -5.00 12.79 4.60
CA LYS A 87 -6.22 11.99 4.54
C LYS A 87 -5.87 10.50 4.42
N PRO A 88 -6.66 9.62 5.07
CA PRO A 88 -6.49 8.18 4.93
C PRO A 88 -6.72 7.72 3.49
N ILE A 89 -6.11 6.60 3.13
CA ILE A 89 -6.31 5.99 1.81
C ILE A 89 -7.73 5.44 1.75
N PRO A 90 -8.58 5.86 0.78
CA PRO A 90 -9.97 5.43 0.75
C PRO A 90 -10.11 3.91 0.64
N VAL A 91 -11.01 3.33 1.44
CA VAL A 91 -11.26 1.88 1.51
C VAL A 91 -11.66 1.31 0.14
N GLU A 92 -12.35 2.11 -0.66
CA GLU A 92 -12.79 1.79 -2.01
C GLU A 92 -11.62 1.46 -2.93
N ARG A 93 -10.41 2.01 -2.68
CA ARG A 93 -9.22 1.71 -3.48
C ARG A 93 -8.79 0.25 -3.30
N PHE A 94 -8.86 -0.25 -2.07
CA PHE A 94 -8.57 -1.65 -1.76
C PHE A 94 -9.67 -2.57 -2.27
N SER A 95 -10.94 -2.24 -2.00
CA SER A 95 -12.06 -3.08 -2.44
C SER A 95 -12.18 -3.15 -3.96
N SER A 96 -11.96 -2.04 -4.67
CA SER A 96 -11.96 -2.02 -6.13
C SER A 96 -10.80 -2.83 -6.73
N TYR A 97 -9.67 -2.92 -6.03
CA TYR A 97 -8.57 -3.78 -6.46
C TYR A 97 -8.89 -5.27 -6.33
N LEU A 98 -9.61 -5.64 -5.27
CA LEU A 98 -10.04 -7.02 -5.03
C LEU A 98 -11.21 -7.46 -5.92
N LYS A 99 -12.03 -6.51 -6.39
CA LYS A 99 -13.07 -6.78 -7.38
C LYS A 99 -12.40 -7.19 -8.69
N ILE A 100 -12.44 -8.49 -8.97
CA ILE A 100 -12.04 -9.06 -10.26
C ILE A 100 -12.89 -8.36 -11.33
N PRO A 101 -12.31 -7.66 -12.32
CA PRO A 101 -13.09 -7.24 -13.46
C PRO A 101 -13.58 -8.52 -14.13
N VAL A 102 -14.90 -8.72 -14.16
CA VAL A 102 -15.53 -9.76 -14.97
C VAL A 102 -15.08 -9.49 -16.39
N ILE A 103 -14.11 -10.27 -16.86
CA ILE A 103 -13.65 -10.23 -18.23
C ILE A 103 -14.87 -10.63 -19.04
N HIS A 104 -15.54 -9.65 -19.66
CA HIS A 104 -16.57 -9.93 -20.64
C HIS A 104 -15.84 -10.59 -21.80
N PHE A 105 -15.74 -11.92 -21.75
CA PHE A 105 -15.38 -12.74 -22.89
C PHE A 105 -16.53 -12.56 -23.88
N SER A 106 -16.44 -11.52 -24.69
CA SER A 106 -17.28 -11.35 -25.86
C SER A 106 -16.92 -12.52 -26.77
N ARG A 107 -17.71 -13.60 -26.67
CA ARG A 107 -17.67 -14.70 -27.61
C ARG A 107 -18.03 -14.11 -28.96
N ARG A 108 -17.02 -13.97 -29.83
CA ARG A 108 -17.23 -13.94 -31.27
C ARG A 108 -17.62 -15.33 -31.75
#